data_AF-A0A939QYF2-F1
#
_entry.id   AF-A0A939QYF2-F1
#
_cell.length_a   1.000
_cell.length_b   1.000
_cell.length_c   1.000
_cell.angle_alpha   90.00
_cell.angle_beta   90.00
_cell.angle_gamma   90.00
#
_symmetry.space_group_name_H-M   'P 1'
#
loop_
_entity.id
_entity.type
_entity.pdbx_description
1 polymer ?
#
loop_
_entity_poly.entity_id
_entity_poly.type
_entity_poly.pdbx_seq_one_letter_code
_entity_poly.pdbx_strand_id
1 'polypeptide(L)'
;MILRSLMIAAWASAAMLTQLPLKAQAGEIHCHANENFNVAVREYDEEPGSQFAVTVLDGAEAPADCVFDAQLADIVIGEAGDPLWYGELTADFLVTTRSTGPEGDLVVFDLSTGEKVLDAPADEYDIEDGFISFWQRAGEATSATCTEYAENQANGFGSVILEHVAFDLQAKTLEKTGDTRCGATQ
;
A
#
# COMPACT_ATOMS: atom_id res chain seq x y z
N MET A 1 22.67 53.50 64.81
CA MET A 1 21.74 53.51 63.66
C MET A 1 22.43 52.77 62.53
N ILE A 2 22.34 51.44 62.46
CA ILE A 2 21.22 50.61 61.94
C ILE A 2 20.88 50.96 60.47
N LEU A 3 21.29 50.08 59.55
CA LEU A 3 20.50 49.39 58.49
C LEU A 3 21.53 48.81 57.49
N ARG A 4 21.92 47.52 57.50
CA ARG A 4 21.24 46.29 57.05
C ARG A 4 20.70 46.33 55.61
N SER A 5 21.00 45.22 54.91
CA SER A 5 20.31 44.64 53.73
C SER A 5 20.90 45.00 52.36
N LEU A 6 21.02 44.10 51.38
CA LEU A 6 20.90 42.64 51.30
C LEU A 6 21.60 42.24 49.99
N MET A 7 22.48 41.24 50.01
CA MET A 7 22.99 40.59 48.80
C MET A 7 21.86 39.73 48.19
N ILE A 8 21.56 39.90 46.91
CA ILE A 8 20.75 38.95 46.14
C ILE A 8 21.63 38.46 44.99
N ALA A 9 22.19 37.27 45.16
CA ALA A 9 22.87 36.52 44.11
C ALA A 9 21.81 35.71 43.34
N ALA A 10 21.50 36.15 42.12
CA ALA A 10 20.62 35.40 41.22
C ALA A 10 21.42 34.26 40.57
N TRP A 11 21.13 33.03 40.98
CA TRP A 11 21.60 31.82 40.30
C TRP A 11 20.70 31.56 39.09
N ALA A 12 21.22 31.77 37.88
CA ALA A 12 20.58 31.35 36.65
C ALA A 12 20.87 29.85 36.44
N SER A 13 19.92 29.00 36.83
CA SER A 13 19.95 27.57 36.51
C SER A 13 19.65 27.37 35.03
N ALA A 14 20.70 27.22 34.23
CA ALA A 14 20.61 26.76 32.84
C ALA A 14 20.24 25.27 32.83
N ALA A 15 18.94 24.96 32.77
CA ALA A 15 18.47 23.62 32.50
C ALA A 15 18.76 23.29 31.02
N MET A 16 19.89 22.63 30.77
CA MET A 16 20.13 21.95 29.49
C MET A 16 19.14 20.79 29.38
N LEU A 17 18.03 21.01 28.67
CA LEU A 17 17.21 19.95 28.12
C LEU A 17 18.08 19.18 27.12
N THR A 18 18.68 18.08 27.57
CA THR A 18 19.26 17.07 26.69
C THR A 18 18.13 16.50 25.83
N GLN A 19 18.01 17.01 24.61
CA GLN A 19 17.26 16.37 23.55
C GLN A 19 17.95 15.04 23.25
N LEU A 20 17.45 13.97 23.86
CA LEU A 20 17.78 12.63 23.39
C LEU A 20 17.23 12.55 21.96
N PRO A 21 18.05 12.21 20.95
CA PRO A 21 17.51 11.93 19.63
C PRO A 21 16.53 10.78 19.79
N LEU A 22 15.23 11.06 19.61
CA LEU A 22 14.29 9.99 19.29
C LEU A 22 14.84 9.37 18.02
N LYS A 23 15.39 8.16 18.15
CA LYS A 23 15.55 7.30 16.99
C LYS A 23 14.13 7.05 16.52
N ALA A 24 13.72 7.73 15.45
CA ALA A 24 12.58 7.31 14.66
C ALA A 24 12.79 5.81 14.40
N GLN A 25 11.85 5.01 14.89
CA GLN A 25 11.80 3.60 14.52
C GLN A 25 11.41 3.63 13.05
N ALA A 26 12.39 3.55 12.17
CA ALA A 26 12.11 3.34 10.76
C ALA A 26 11.25 2.07 10.67
N GLY A 27 10.12 2.16 9.97
CA GLY A 27 9.22 1.04 9.72
C GLY A 27 9.97 -0.23 9.31
N GLU A 28 9.40 -1.39 9.67
CA GLU A 28 9.99 -2.68 9.33
C GLU A 28 10.18 -2.79 7.81
N ILE A 29 11.39 -3.19 7.39
CA ILE A 29 11.71 -3.36 5.97
C ILE A 29 11.53 -4.83 5.63
N HIS A 30 10.71 -5.10 4.62
CA HIS A 30 10.50 -6.45 4.09
C HIS A 30 11.03 -6.53 2.67
N CYS A 31 11.68 -7.65 2.31
CA CYS A 31 12.19 -7.85 0.95
C CYS A 31 11.55 -9.07 0.31
N HIS A 32 11.23 -8.92 -0.97
CA HIS A 32 10.66 -9.96 -1.82
C HIS A 32 11.49 -10.02 -3.09
N ALA A 33 11.86 -11.23 -3.53
CA ALA A 33 12.68 -11.38 -4.72
C ALA A 33 12.21 -12.56 -5.56
N ASN A 34 12.42 -12.45 -6.87
CA ASN A 34 12.34 -13.53 -7.84
C ASN A 34 13.59 -13.53 -8.72
N GLU A 35 13.56 -14.18 -9.88
CA GLU A 35 14.72 -14.26 -10.79
C GLU A 35 15.12 -12.89 -11.39
N ASN A 36 14.15 -11.99 -11.58
CA ASN A 36 14.34 -10.76 -12.33
C ASN A 36 14.39 -9.51 -11.42
N PHE A 37 13.77 -9.56 -10.25
CA PHE A 37 13.59 -8.38 -9.40
C PHE A 37 13.80 -8.69 -7.91
N ASN A 38 14.32 -7.70 -7.20
CA ASN A 38 14.27 -7.59 -5.74
C ASN A 38 13.50 -6.33 -5.36
N VAL A 39 12.51 -6.46 -4.48
CA VAL A 39 11.63 -5.39 -4.02
C VAL A 39 11.80 -5.24 -2.51
N ALA A 40 12.38 -4.14 -2.08
CA ALA A 40 12.41 -3.73 -0.68
C ALA A 40 11.19 -2.83 -0.38
N VAL A 41 10.38 -3.24 0.58
CA VAL A 41 9.16 -2.56 1.03
C VAL A 41 9.47 -1.86 2.33
N ARG A 42 9.11 -0.58 2.42
CA ARG A 42 9.19 0.21 3.64
C ARG A 42 7.85 0.91 3.88
N GLU A 43 7.17 0.55 4.96
CA GLU A 43 5.98 1.25 5.42
C GLU A 43 6.30 2.71 5.80
N TYR A 44 5.36 3.62 5.58
CA TYR A 44 5.52 5.00 6.05
C TYR A 44 5.29 5.07 7.57
N ASP A 45 6.15 5.82 8.28
CA ASP A 45 6.10 5.90 9.74
C ASP A 45 4.86 6.65 10.27
N GLU A 46 4.40 7.67 9.54
CA GLU A 46 3.33 8.58 9.96
C GLU A 46 2.13 8.60 9.00
N GLU A 47 2.14 7.75 7.97
CA GLU A 47 1.14 7.74 6.89
C GLU A 47 0.77 6.30 6.52
N PRO A 48 -0.44 6.03 6.01
CA PRO A 48 -0.80 4.70 5.54
C PRO A 48 -0.06 4.32 4.26
N GLY A 49 0.25 3.03 4.14
CA GLY A 49 0.88 2.43 2.97
C GLY A 49 2.41 2.34 3.04
N SER A 50 2.99 1.99 1.91
CA SER A 50 4.39 1.64 1.77
C SER A 50 5.00 2.29 0.54
N GLN A 51 6.32 2.49 0.64
CA GLN A 51 7.18 2.74 -0.50
C GLN A 51 7.90 1.46 -0.90
N PHE A 52 8.18 1.32 -2.19
CA PHE A 52 8.84 0.16 -2.76
C PHE A 52 10.10 0.62 -3.52
N ALA A 53 11.25 0.07 -3.13
CA ALA A 53 12.52 0.24 -3.82
C ALA A 53 12.79 -1.05 -4.60
N VAL A 54 12.73 -0.98 -5.93
CA VAL A 54 12.88 -2.12 -6.82
C VAL A 54 14.28 -2.08 -7.45
N THR A 55 14.97 -3.21 -7.37
CA THR A 55 16.24 -3.45 -8.04
C THR A 55 16.04 -4.52 -9.11
N VAL A 56 16.45 -4.22 -10.33
CA VAL A 56 16.49 -5.18 -11.43
C VAL A 56 17.70 -6.09 -11.22
N LEU A 57 17.47 -7.39 -11.20
CA LEU A 57 18.52 -8.39 -10.99
C LEU A 57 19.15 -8.83 -12.31
N ASP A 58 18.40 -8.89 -13.42
CA ASP A 58 18.88 -9.41 -14.72
C ASP A 58 19.61 -10.77 -14.57
N GLY A 59 19.09 -11.65 -13.71
CA GLY A 59 19.68 -12.95 -13.39
C GLY A 59 20.82 -12.92 -12.36
N ALA A 60 21.14 -11.76 -11.78
CA ALA A 60 22.01 -11.65 -10.61
C ALA A 60 21.31 -12.19 -9.35
N GLU A 61 22.10 -12.55 -8.33
CA GLU A 61 21.54 -12.91 -7.03
C GLU A 61 20.98 -11.68 -6.31
N ALA A 62 19.85 -11.86 -5.63
CA ALA A 62 19.28 -10.82 -4.78
C ALA A 62 20.28 -10.43 -3.65
N PRO A 63 20.30 -9.16 -3.22
CA PRO A 63 21.16 -8.71 -2.13
C PRO A 63 20.97 -9.56 -0.86
N ALA A 64 22.08 -9.90 -0.18
CA ALA A 64 22.03 -10.68 1.05
C ALA A 64 21.40 -9.92 2.22
N ASP A 65 21.56 -8.60 2.24
CA ASP A 65 20.97 -7.71 3.24
C ASP A 65 19.69 -7.09 2.70
N CYS A 66 18.60 -7.21 3.45
CA CYS A 66 17.34 -6.53 3.12
C CYS A 66 17.44 -5.06 3.54
N VAL A 67 17.73 -4.18 2.57
CA VAL A 67 17.88 -2.74 2.79
C VAL A 67 16.99 -1.98 1.82
N PHE A 68 16.26 -1.01 2.35
CA PHE A 68 15.54 -0.04 1.54
C PHE A 68 16.47 1.13 1.20
N ASP A 69 16.79 1.30 -0.08
CA ASP A 69 17.53 2.45 -0.59
C ASP A 69 16.90 2.98 -1.90
N ALA A 70 16.07 4.01 -1.78
CA ALA A 70 15.41 4.64 -2.92
C ALA A 70 16.38 5.38 -3.86
N GLN A 71 17.61 5.72 -3.44
CA GLN A 71 18.58 6.40 -4.30
C GLN A 71 19.33 5.42 -5.19
N LEU A 72 19.43 4.16 -4.76
CA LEU A 72 20.09 3.08 -5.51
C LEU A 72 19.11 2.18 -6.24
N ALA A 73 17.81 2.29 -5.97
CA ALA A 73 16.77 1.55 -6.69
C ALA A 73 16.67 1.99 -8.15
N ASP A 74 16.40 1.03 -9.03
CA ASP A 74 16.12 1.29 -10.45
C ASP A 74 14.73 1.88 -10.63
N ILE A 75 13.77 1.44 -9.80
CA ILE A 75 12.39 1.93 -9.78
C ILE A 75 11.99 2.18 -8.33
N VAL A 76 11.35 3.33 -8.10
CA VAL A 76 10.69 3.65 -6.83
C VAL A 76 9.20 3.76 -7.06
N ILE A 77 8.41 2.95 -6.36
CA ILE A 77 6.95 2.95 -6.42
C ILE A 77 6.40 3.42 -5.07
N GLY A 78 5.32 4.20 -5.11
CA GLY A 78 4.67 4.78 -3.94
C GLY A 78 5.29 6.12 -3.54
N GLU A 79 4.40 7.03 -3.14
CA GLU A 79 4.75 8.33 -2.55
C GLU A 79 4.02 8.51 -1.22
N ALA A 80 4.49 9.47 -0.41
CA ALA A 80 3.85 9.82 0.85
C ALA A 80 2.36 10.16 0.58
N GLY A 81 1.47 9.52 1.33
CA GLY A 81 0.02 9.62 1.20
C GLY A 81 -0.61 8.66 0.19
N ASP A 82 0.19 7.86 -0.53
CA ASP A 82 -0.30 6.77 -1.39
C ASP A 82 -0.38 5.46 -0.59
N PRO A 83 -1.60 5.00 -0.23
CA PRO A 83 -1.78 3.92 0.72
C PRO A 83 -1.63 2.55 0.05
N LEU A 84 -0.48 2.33 -0.61
CA LEU A 84 -0.13 1.07 -1.27
C LEU A 84 0.39 0.05 -0.27
N TRP A 85 -0.11 -1.18 -0.38
CA TRP A 85 0.30 -2.31 0.43
C TRP A 85 0.80 -3.43 -0.47
N TYR A 86 1.88 -4.09 -0.05
CA TYR A 86 2.44 -5.23 -0.78
C TYR A 86 1.40 -6.35 -0.88
N GLY A 87 1.14 -6.82 -2.10
CA GLY A 87 0.34 -8.02 -2.36
C GLY A 87 1.24 -9.18 -2.75
N GLU A 88 1.82 -9.12 -3.94
CA GLU A 88 2.63 -10.20 -4.50
C GLU A 88 3.64 -9.70 -5.55
N LEU A 89 4.78 -10.39 -5.67
CA LEU A 89 5.76 -10.22 -6.74
C LEU A 89 5.70 -11.46 -7.64
N THR A 90 5.19 -11.31 -8.86
CA THR A 90 5.00 -12.41 -9.81
C THR A 90 5.52 -12.05 -11.19
N ALA A 91 6.42 -12.88 -11.74
CA ALA A 91 7.15 -12.58 -12.98
C ALA A 91 7.72 -11.14 -12.98
N ASP A 92 7.27 -10.30 -13.92
CA ASP A 92 7.73 -8.92 -14.06
C ASP A 92 6.76 -7.92 -13.42
N PHE A 93 5.86 -8.37 -12.53
CA PHE A 93 4.79 -7.56 -11.97
C PHE A 93 4.84 -7.48 -10.45
N LEU A 94 4.64 -6.26 -9.94
CA LEU A 94 4.35 -6.00 -8.54
C LEU A 94 2.86 -5.75 -8.39
N VAL A 95 2.19 -6.65 -7.69
CA VAL A 95 0.78 -6.56 -7.32
C VAL A 95 0.69 -5.92 -5.94
N THR A 96 -0.12 -4.89 -5.83
CA THR A 96 -0.37 -4.14 -4.61
C THR A 96 -1.86 -3.92 -4.41
N THR A 97 -2.27 -3.63 -3.19
CA THR A 97 -3.59 -3.07 -2.91
C THR A 97 -3.44 -1.62 -2.48
N ARG A 98 -4.41 -0.77 -2.80
CA ARG A 98 -4.43 0.63 -2.39
C ARG A 98 -5.65 0.91 -1.54
N SER A 99 -5.48 1.17 -0.25
CA SER A 99 -6.61 1.47 0.64
C SER A 99 -6.21 2.11 1.97
N THR A 100 -7.08 3.01 2.46
CA THR A 100 -7.09 3.50 3.86
C THR A 100 -8.34 3.05 4.65
N GLY A 101 -9.19 2.21 4.05
CA GLY A 101 -10.51 1.86 4.56
C GLY A 101 -10.88 0.40 4.30
N PRO A 102 -12.17 0.05 4.44
CA PRO A 102 -12.64 -1.32 4.20
C PRO A 102 -12.65 -1.70 2.72
N GLU A 103 -12.63 -0.71 1.83
CA GLU A 103 -12.65 -0.88 0.38
C GLU A 103 -11.32 -0.40 -0.20
N GLY A 104 -10.79 -1.16 -1.15
CA GLY A 104 -9.51 -0.87 -1.78
C GLY A 104 -9.53 -1.03 -3.29
N ASP A 105 -8.42 -0.64 -3.89
CA ASP A 105 -8.14 -0.88 -5.30
C ASP A 105 -7.06 -1.94 -5.44
N LEU A 106 -7.18 -2.79 -6.45
CA LEU A 106 -6.10 -3.62 -6.96
C LEU A 106 -5.25 -2.78 -7.90
N VAL A 107 -3.95 -2.70 -7.62
CA VAL A 107 -3.01 -1.92 -8.40
C VAL A 107 -1.83 -2.79 -8.82
N VAL A 108 -1.54 -2.85 -10.12
CA VAL A 108 -0.47 -3.68 -10.68
C VAL A 108 0.51 -2.81 -11.44
N PHE A 109 1.79 -2.96 -11.12
CA PHE A 109 2.90 -2.31 -11.80
C PHE A 109 3.67 -3.34 -12.63
N ASP A 110 3.98 -2.97 -13.86
CA ASP A 110 4.98 -3.65 -14.68
C ASP A 110 6.37 -3.12 -14.30
N LEU A 111 7.20 -3.98 -13.71
CA LEU A 111 8.53 -3.65 -13.25
C LEU A 111 9.56 -3.58 -14.38
N SER A 112 9.24 -4.05 -15.59
CA SER A 112 10.10 -3.87 -16.75
C SER A 112 10.06 -2.44 -17.30
N THR A 113 8.92 -1.75 -17.12
CA THR A 113 8.70 -0.37 -17.57
C THR A 113 8.57 0.64 -16.44
N GLY A 114 8.27 0.17 -15.22
CA GLY A 114 7.88 0.99 -14.08
C GLY A 114 6.45 1.55 -14.19
N GLU A 115 5.66 1.12 -15.19
CA GLU A 115 4.33 1.66 -15.42
C GLU A 115 3.26 0.92 -14.61
N LYS A 116 2.27 1.66 -14.12
CA LYS A 116 1.04 1.09 -13.59
C LYS A 116 0.16 0.61 -14.75
N VAL A 117 -0.06 -0.71 -14.82
CA VAL A 117 -0.80 -1.37 -15.90
C VAL A 117 -2.24 -1.75 -15.51
N LEU A 118 -2.53 -1.80 -14.21
CA LEU A 118 -3.88 -1.97 -13.67
C LEU A 118 -4.08 -1.05 -12.47
N ASP A 119 -5.26 -0.45 -12.41
CA ASP A 119 -5.76 0.31 -11.27
C ASP A 119 -7.30 0.16 -11.27
N ALA A 120 -7.80 -0.79 -10.46
CA ALA A 120 -9.20 -1.19 -10.50
C ALA A 120 -9.80 -1.33 -9.10
N PRO A 121 -11.06 -0.91 -8.89
CA PRO A 121 -11.72 -1.01 -7.60
C PRO A 121 -12.08 -2.46 -7.30
N ALA A 122 -11.25 -3.14 -6.50
CA ALA A 122 -11.37 -4.55 -6.17
C ALA A 122 -10.75 -4.82 -4.79
N ASP A 123 -11.49 -5.56 -3.96
CA ASP A 123 -11.09 -5.84 -2.58
C ASP A 123 -10.38 -7.19 -2.43
N GLU A 124 -10.58 -8.09 -3.39
CA GLU A 124 -10.02 -9.43 -3.43
C GLU A 124 -9.57 -9.77 -4.85
N TYR A 125 -8.53 -10.58 -4.93
CA TYR A 125 -7.99 -11.09 -6.19
C TYR A 125 -7.34 -12.45 -5.96
N ASP A 126 -7.30 -13.24 -7.03
CA ASP A 126 -6.56 -14.50 -7.11
C ASP A 126 -5.60 -14.43 -8.29
N ILE A 127 -4.41 -15.00 -8.14
CA ILE A 127 -3.40 -15.09 -9.21
C ILE A 127 -3.20 -16.56 -9.58
N GLU A 128 -3.46 -16.89 -10.84
CA GLU A 128 -3.31 -18.25 -11.36
C GLU A 128 -2.89 -18.19 -12.84
N ASP A 129 -1.89 -18.98 -13.23
CA ASP A 129 -1.46 -19.17 -14.62
C ASP A 129 -1.20 -17.87 -15.43
N GLY A 130 -0.70 -16.82 -14.76
CA GLY A 130 -0.41 -15.53 -15.40
C GLY A 130 -1.61 -14.60 -15.55
N PHE A 131 -2.74 -14.95 -14.91
CA PHE A 131 -3.94 -14.11 -14.83
C PHE A 131 -4.18 -13.65 -13.41
N ILE A 132 -4.69 -12.43 -13.28
CA ILE A 132 -5.28 -11.94 -12.03
C ILE A 132 -6.79 -11.93 -12.18
N SER A 133 -7.47 -12.74 -11.41
CA SER A 133 -8.93 -12.90 -11.37
C SER A 133 -9.48 -12.11 -10.18
N PHE A 134 -10.44 -11.21 -10.38
CA PHE A 134 -10.96 -10.38 -9.30
C PHE A 134 -12.40 -9.92 -9.54
N TRP A 135 -13.08 -9.55 -8.45
CA TRP A 135 -14.41 -8.96 -8.49
C TRP A 135 -14.31 -7.44 -8.43
N GLN A 136 -14.55 -6.80 -9.57
CA GLN A 136 -14.48 -5.36 -9.71
C GLN A 136 -15.82 -4.71 -9.34
N ARG A 137 -15.80 -3.64 -8.54
CA ARG A 137 -16.99 -2.80 -8.32
C ARG A 137 -17.37 -2.07 -9.61
N ALA A 138 -18.55 -2.39 -10.14
CA ALA A 138 -19.03 -1.89 -11.43
C ALA A 138 -20.12 -0.81 -11.31
N GLY A 139 -20.78 -0.70 -10.15
CA GLY A 139 -21.75 0.36 -9.89
C GLY A 139 -22.63 0.09 -8.68
N GLU A 140 -23.53 1.03 -8.38
CA GLU A 140 -24.52 0.90 -7.32
C GLU A 140 -25.52 -0.22 -7.64
N ALA A 141 -25.88 -1.01 -6.63
CA ALA A 141 -26.97 -1.96 -6.74
C ALA A 141 -28.28 -1.37 -6.21
N THR A 142 -29.39 -1.90 -6.70
CA THR A 142 -30.74 -1.54 -6.25
C THR A 142 -31.47 -2.78 -5.80
N SER A 143 -32.63 -2.62 -5.15
CA SER A 143 -33.52 -3.75 -4.82
C SER A 143 -33.99 -4.53 -6.06
N ALA A 144 -33.85 -3.97 -7.27
CA ALA A 144 -34.20 -4.65 -8.52
C ALA A 144 -33.02 -5.46 -9.09
N THR A 145 -31.78 -5.11 -8.76
CA THR A 145 -30.56 -5.72 -9.32
C THR A 145 -29.76 -6.54 -8.31
N CYS A 146 -30.07 -6.43 -7.02
CA CYS A 146 -29.43 -7.18 -5.95
C CYS A 146 -30.47 -7.77 -4.98
N THR A 147 -30.49 -9.09 -4.88
CA THR A 147 -31.39 -9.83 -3.97
C THR A 147 -31.06 -9.56 -2.50
N GLU A 148 -29.79 -9.33 -2.19
CA GLU A 148 -29.28 -9.07 -0.83
C GLU A 148 -29.46 -7.60 -0.39
N TYR A 149 -30.01 -6.75 -1.27
CA TYR A 149 -30.10 -5.31 -1.03
C TYR A 149 -30.79 -4.98 0.30
N ALA A 150 -31.92 -5.62 0.58
CA ALA A 150 -32.67 -5.38 1.81
C ALA A 150 -31.91 -5.83 3.07
N GLU A 151 -31.14 -6.92 2.96
CA GLU A 151 -30.33 -7.44 4.06
C GLU A 151 -29.13 -6.54 4.35
N ASN A 152 -28.41 -6.10 3.30
CA ASN A 152 -27.31 -5.15 3.45
C ASN A 152 -27.76 -3.87 4.14
N GLN A 153 -28.87 -3.27 3.67
CA GLN A 153 -29.43 -2.05 4.26
C GLN A 153 -29.86 -2.26 5.71
N ALA A 154 -30.44 -3.42 6.04
CA ALA A 154 -30.83 -3.73 7.42
C ALA A 154 -29.62 -3.86 8.36
N ASN A 155 -28.47 -4.26 7.83
CA ASN A 155 -27.20 -4.36 8.56
C ASN A 155 -26.35 -3.08 8.52
N GLY A 156 -26.84 -2.01 7.87
CA GLY A 156 -26.15 -0.72 7.79
C GLY A 156 -25.10 -0.61 6.68
N PHE A 157 -25.10 -1.54 5.72
CA PHE A 157 -24.24 -1.51 4.53
C PHE A 157 -25.00 -0.99 3.32
N GLY A 158 -24.28 -0.41 2.36
CA GLY A 158 -24.78 -0.22 1.00
C GLY A 158 -24.70 -1.52 0.18
N SER A 159 -25.12 -1.44 -1.08
CA SER A 159 -24.98 -2.53 -2.05
C SER A 159 -24.39 -2.06 -3.37
N VAL A 160 -23.49 -2.86 -3.92
CA VAL A 160 -22.85 -2.65 -5.24
C VAL A 160 -23.04 -3.87 -6.12
N ILE A 161 -22.94 -3.67 -7.43
CA ILE A 161 -22.77 -4.75 -8.40
C ILE A 161 -21.27 -4.98 -8.58
N LEU A 162 -20.88 -6.23 -8.37
CA LEU A 162 -19.54 -6.72 -8.66
C LEU A 162 -19.57 -7.45 -10.01
N GLU A 163 -18.64 -7.12 -10.89
CA GLU A 163 -18.39 -7.84 -12.14
C GLU A 163 -17.11 -8.67 -11.99
N HIS A 164 -17.14 -9.92 -12.44
CA HIS A 164 -15.96 -10.76 -12.45
C HIS A 164 -15.10 -10.46 -13.68
N VAL A 165 -13.81 -10.30 -13.43
CA VAL A 165 -12.84 -9.81 -14.39
C VAL A 165 -11.57 -10.64 -14.31
N ALA A 166 -10.94 -10.89 -15.45
CA ALA A 166 -9.61 -11.46 -15.55
C ALA A 166 -8.66 -10.47 -16.23
N PHE A 167 -7.51 -10.22 -15.62
CA PHE A 167 -6.43 -9.43 -16.20
C PHE A 167 -5.29 -10.36 -16.62
N ASP A 168 -4.97 -10.35 -17.91
CA ASP A 168 -3.81 -11.07 -18.46
C ASP A 168 -2.55 -10.24 -18.20
N LEU A 169 -1.63 -10.77 -17.39
CA LEU A 169 -0.39 -10.08 -17.03
C LEU A 169 0.51 -9.87 -18.26
N GLN A 170 0.62 -10.85 -19.16
CA GLN A 170 1.51 -10.74 -20.32
C GLN A 170 0.95 -9.78 -21.37
N ALA A 171 -0.33 -9.91 -21.70
CA ALA A 171 -0.98 -9.07 -22.70
C ALA A 171 -1.36 -7.68 -22.14
N LYS A 172 -1.36 -7.52 -20.80
CA LYS A 172 -1.77 -6.30 -20.08
C LYS A 172 -3.17 -5.86 -20.47
N THR A 173 -4.06 -6.84 -20.61
CA THR A 173 -5.43 -6.65 -21.08
C THR A 173 -6.43 -7.20 -20.09
N LEU A 174 -7.55 -6.49 -19.98
CA LEU A 174 -8.64 -6.82 -19.07
C LEU A 174 -9.81 -7.43 -19.85
N GLU A 175 -10.26 -8.60 -19.43
CA GLU A 175 -11.40 -9.31 -19.99
C GLU A 175 -12.51 -9.45 -18.94
N LYS A 176 -13.73 -9.08 -19.32
CA LYS A 176 -14.92 -9.32 -18.50
C LYS A 176 -15.41 -10.74 -18.75
N THR A 177 -15.64 -11.52 -17.70
CA THR A 177 -16.17 -12.88 -17.83
C THR A 177 -17.68 -12.88 -18.08
N GLY A 178 -18.35 -11.79 -17.71
CA GLY A 178 -19.81 -11.63 -17.79
C GLY A 178 -20.55 -12.06 -16.53
N ASP A 179 -19.85 -12.65 -15.56
CA ASP A 179 -20.43 -12.99 -14.27
C ASP A 179 -20.59 -11.75 -13.40
N THR A 180 -21.73 -11.67 -12.71
CA THR A 180 -22.07 -10.57 -11.82
C THR A 180 -22.61 -11.09 -10.50
N ARG A 181 -22.34 -10.38 -9.40
CA ARG A 181 -22.94 -10.65 -8.09
C ARG A 181 -23.21 -9.37 -7.32
N CYS A 182 -24.02 -9.47 -6.28
CA CYS A 182 -24.15 -8.37 -5.33
C CYS A 182 -22.96 -8.37 -4.36
N GLY A 183 -22.52 -7.17 -3.96
CA GLY A 183 -21.55 -6.96 -2.89
C GLY A 183 -22.10 -5.98 -1.86
N ALA A 184 -21.70 -6.15 -0.60
CA ALA A 184 -21.88 -5.13 0.43
C ALA A 184 -20.76 -4.08 0.33
N THR A 185 -21.07 -2.84 0.70
CA THR A 185 -20.14 -1.68 0.70
C THR A 185 -20.39 -0.84 1.95
N GLN A 186 -19.38 -0.11 2.44
CA GLN A 186 -19.44 0.70 3.67
C GLN A 186 -19.50 2.20 3.42
#